data_AF-A0A2V6TZM1-F1
#
_entry.id   AF-A0A2V6TZM1-F1
#
_cell.length_a   1.000
_cell.length_b   1.000
_cell.length_c   1.000
_cell.angle_alpha   90.00
_cell.angle_beta   90.00
_cell.angle_gamma   90.00
#
_symmetry.space_group_name_H-M   'P 1'
#
loop_
_entity.id
_entity.type
_entity.pdbx_description
1 polymer ?
#
loop_
_entity_poly.entity_id
_entity_poly.type
_entity_poly.pdbx_seq_one_letter_code
_entity_poly.pdbx_strand_id
1 'polypeptide(L)' 'MLTRRRFLQTTALAGAALVVGFRLEDHAAAAADEVLAPNAFVRIAPDNTVTIVGKHIEMGQGSHTGLATILAEEL' A
#
# COMPACT_ATOMS: atom_id res chain seq x y z
N MET A 1 -0.55 44.64 25.68
CA MET A 1 -1.59 45.13 24.76
C MET A 1 -1.30 44.61 23.36
N LEU A 2 -2.26 43.92 22.75
CA LEU A 2 -2.11 43.32 21.41
C LEU A 2 -2.46 44.39 20.35
N THR A 3 -1.45 44.98 19.72
CA THR A 3 -1.67 45.94 18.62
C THR A 3 -1.78 45.17 17.30
N ARG A 4 -2.65 45.61 16.38
CA ARG A 4 -2.84 44.99 15.04
C ARG A 4 -1.50 44.71 14.32
N ARG A 5 -0.57 45.67 14.37
CA ARG A 5 0.78 45.53 13.80
C ARG A 5 1.59 44.40 14.44
N ARG A 6 1.55 44.29 15.78
CA ARG A 6 2.30 43.28 16.53
C ARG A 6 1.71 41.89 16.29
N PHE A 7 0.38 41.79 16.19
CA PHE A 7 -0.30 40.54 15.82
C PHE A 7 0.12 40.05 14.44
N LEU A 8 0.08 40.91 13.42
CA LEU A 8 0.49 40.58 12.06
C LEU A 8 1.96 40.16 11.97
N GLN A 9 2.84 40.83 12.70
CA GLN A 9 4.26 40.46 12.77
C GLN A 9 4.45 39.09 13.40
N THR A 10 3.77 38.79 14.51
CA THR A 10 3.90 37.50 15.19
C THR A 10 3.36 36.33 14.38
N THR A 11 2.24 36.50 13.68
CA THR A 11 1.65 35.43 12.86
C THR A 11 2.46 35.20 11.58
N ALA A 12 2.97 36.25 10.94
CA ALA A 12 3.85 36.13 9.78
C ALA A 12 5.16 35.41 10.12
N LEU A 13 5.78 35.74 11.26
CA LEU A 13 7.01 35.09 11.72
C LEU A 13 6.77 33.61 12.05
N ALA A 14 5.67 33.29 12.73
CA ALA A 14 5.30 31.91 13.05
C ALA A 14 4.99 31.09 11.79
N GLY A 15 4.27 31.67 10.82
CA GLY A 15 3.99 31.02 9.54
C GLY A 15 5.24 30.77 8.71
N ALA A 16 6.16 31.75 8.66
CA ALA A 16 7.44 31.59 7.95
C ALA A 16 8.33 30.51 8.60
N ALA A 17 8.40 30.47 9.93
CA ALA A 17 9.12 29.43 10.65
C ALA A 17 8.54 28.02 10.39
N LEU A 18 7.20 27.92 10.30
CA LEU A 18 6.53 26.66 9.95
C LEU A 18 6.89 26.22 8.53
N VAL A 19 6.83 27.12 7.53
CA VAL A 19 7.17 26.77 6.13
C VAL A 19 8.64 26.33 5.99
N VAL A 20 9.57 26.97 6.70
CA VAL A 20 11.00 26.60 6.65
C VAL A 20 11.27 25.26 7.36
N GLY A 21 10.53 24.95 8.43
CA GLY A 21 10.68 23.70 9.18
C GLY A 21 9.85 22.51 8.64
N PHE A 22 8.86 22.76 7.78
CA PHE A 22 7.92 21.75 7.30
C PHE A 22 8.33 21.27 5.91
N ARG A 23 9.14 20.20 5.86
CA ARG A 23 9.34 19.42 4.64
C ARG A 23 8.23 18.38 4.51
N LEU A 24 7.26 18.66 3.64
CA LEU A 24 6.45 17.60 3.04
C LEU A 24 7.36 16.89 2.03
N GLU A 25 7.91 15.75 2.42
CA GLU A 25 8.51 14.84 1.47
C GLU A 25 7.40 14.33 0.57
N ASP A 26 7.37 14.82 -0.67
CA ASP A 26 6.43 14.37 -1.68
C ASP A 26 6.79 12.93 -2.04
N HIS A 27 6.30 11.98 -1.25
CA HIS A 27 6.26 10.58 -1.60
C HIS A 27 5.15 10.39 -2.62
N ALA A 28 5.31 11.02 -3.79
CA ALA A 28 4.76 10.49 -5.01
C ALA A 28 5.50 9.17 -5.24
N ALA A 29 5.10 8.13 -4.51
CA ALA A 29 5.38 6.77 -4.88
C ALA A 29 4.92 6.68 -6.33
N ALA A 30 5.89 6.57 -7.25
CA ALA A 30 5.59 6.08 -8.57
C ALA A 30 4.84 4.77 -8.30
N ALA A 31 3.53 4.80 -8.51
CA ALA A 31 2.74 3.60 -8.53
C ALA A 31 3.30 2.83 -9.73
N ALA A 32 4.32 2.02 -9.46
CA ALA A 32 4.50 0.82 -10.22
C ALA A 32 3.11 0.19 -10.30
N ASP A 33 2.75 -0.22 -11.50
CA ASP A 33 1.47 -0.82 -11.88
C ASP A 33 1.28 -2.18 -11.17
N GLU A 34 1.43 -2.20 -9.84
CA GLU A 34 0.98 -3.27 -9.00
C GLU A 34 -0.53 -3.23 -9.08
N VAL A 35 -1.07 -4.12 -9.91
CA VAL A 35 -2.49 -4.44 -9.96
C VAL A 35 -2.96 -4.60 -8.53
N LEU A 36 -3.70 -3.61 -8.05
CA LEU A 36 -4.30 -3.63 -6.73
C LEU A 36 -5.26 -4.82 -6.70
N ALA A 37 -4.80 -5.94 -6.13
CA ALA A 37 -5.55 -7.19 -6.05
C ALA A 37 -5.87 -7.56 -4.59
N PRO A 38 -6.67 -6.75 -3.88
CA PRO A 38 -7.04 -7.07 -2.51
C PRO A 38 -7.84 -8.38 -2.49
N ASN A 39 -7.31 -9.38 -1.77
CA ASN A 39 -7.93 -10.68 -1.48
C ASN A 39 -8.08 -11.65 -2.68
N ALA A 40 -7.11 -11.72 -3.58
CA ALA A 40 -7.08 -12.78 -4.60
C ALA A 40 -6.55 -14.11 -4.02
N PHE A 41 -7.44 -15.08 -3.79
CA PHE A 41 -7.05 -16.46 -3.42
C PHE A 41 -6.38 -17.22 -4.57
N VAL A 42 -6.67 -16.83 -5.81
CA VAL A 42 -6.05 -17.36 -7.02
C VAL A 42 -5.56 -16.19 -7.87
N ARG A 43 -4.32 -16.27 -8.35
CA ARG A 43 -3.72 -15.29 -9.28
C ARG A 43 -3.16 -16.01 -10.48
N ILE A 44 -3.51 -15.54 -11.68
CA ILE A 44 -2.95 -16.00 -12.95
C ILE A 44 -2.08 -14.86 -13.49
N ALA A 45 -0.79 -15.10 -13.60
CA ALA A 45 0.16 -14.13 -14.14
C ALA A 45 0.17 -14.17 -15.69
N PRO A 46 0.65 -13.11 -16.37
CA PRO A 46 0.69 -13.05 -17.84
C PRO A 46 1.56 -14.14 -18.50
N ASP A 47 2.47 -14.75 -17.75
CA ASP A 47 3.30 -15.87 -18.18
C ASP A 47 2.61 -17.24 -17.98
N ASN A 48 1.31 -17.23 -17.64
CA ASN A 48 0.49 -18.38 -17.27
C ASN A 48 0.90 -19.08 -15.95
N THR A 49 1.73 -18.45 -15.11
CA THR A 49 1.98 -18.95 -13.76
C THR A 49 0.74 -18.75 -12.90
N VAL A 50 0.23 -19.84 -12.30
CA VAL A 50 -0.93 -19.81 -11.41
C VAL A 50 -0.50 -19.94 -9.94
N THR A 51 -0.88 -18.98 -9.11
CA THR A 51 -0.60 -18.98 -7.66
C THR A 51 -1.89 -19.12 -6.87
N ILE A 52 -1.90 -20.04 -5.90
CA ILE A 52 -3.01 -20.23 -4.95
C ILE A 52 -2.56 -19.81 -3.55
N VAL A 53 -3.37 -19.04 -2.84
CA VAL A 53 -3.14 -18.64 -1.45
C VAL A 53 -4.04 -19.47 -0.54
N GLY A 54 -3.47 -20.47 0.13
CA GLY A 54 -4.18 -21.26 1.14
C GLY A 54 -4.15 -20.59 2.50
N LYS A 55 -5.31 -20.25 3.08
CA LYS A 55 -5.38 -19.74 4.47
C LYS A 55 -5.15 -20.82 5.53
N HIS A 56 -5.34 -22.09 5.15
CA HIS A 56 -5.26 -23.21 6.08
C HIS A 56 -3.81 -23.66 6.19
N ILE A 57 -3.37 -23.86 7.42
CA ILE A 57 -2.03 -24.33 7.72
C ILE A 57 -1.90 -25.78 7.24
N GLU A 58 -0.82 -26.05 6.52
CA GLU A 58 -0.52 -27.38 6.00
C GLU A 58 0.68 -28.00 6.71
N MET A 59 0.50 -29.23 7.19
CA MET A 59 1.45 -29.97 8.02
C MET A 59 1.75 -31.39 7.46
N GLY A 60 1.54 -31.61 6.15
CA GLY A 60 1.76 -32.89 5.47
C GLY A 60 0.50 -33.70 5.13
N GLN A 61 -0.69 -33.12 5.26
CA GLN A 61 -1.97 -33.71 4.86
C GLN A 61 -2.22 -33.65 3.34
N GLY A 62 -1.41 -32.90 2.59
CA GLY A 62 -1.49 -32.80 1.14
C GLY A 62 -2.50 -31.78 0.63
N SER A 63 -3.00 -30.87 1.48
CA SER A 63 -4.00 -29.86 1.12
C SER A 63 -3.55 -28.94 -0.03
N HIS A 64 -2.28 -28.52 -0.05
CA HIS A 64 -1.74 -27.69 -1.13
C HIS A 64 -1.68 -28.42 -2.46
N THR A 65 -1.21 -29.68 -2.45
CA THR A 65 -1.16 -30.52 -3.65
C THR A 65 -2.56 -30.78 -4.20
N GLY A 66 -3.52 -31.13 -3.33
CA GLY A 66 -4.90 -31.38 -3.74
C GLY A 66 -5.57 -30.14 -4.34
N LEU A 67 -5.40 -28.97 -3.73
CA LEU A 67 -5.91 -27.71 -4.29
C LEU A 67 -5.28 -27.37 -5.65
N ALA A 68 -3.97 -27.63 -5.82
CA ALA A 68 -3.31 -27.43 -7.11
C ALA A 68 -3.84 -28.40 -8.18
N THR A 69 -4.07 -29.67 -7.85
CA THR A 69 -4.63 -30.65 -8.79
C THR A 69 -6.03 -30.27 -9.23
N ILE A 70 -6.92 -29.92 -8.30
CA ILE A 70 -8.29 -29.49 -8.62
C ILE A 70 -8.27 -28.27 -9.55
N LEU A 71 -7.41 -27.29 -9.25
CA LEU A 71 -7.31 -26.10 -10.11
C LEU A 71 -6.78 -26.43 -11.50
N ALA A 72 -5.85 -27.37 -11.63
CA ALA A 72 -5.34 -27.81 -12.92
C ALA A 72 -6.37 -28.56 -13.77
N GLU A 73 -7.40 -29.15 -13.14
CA GLU A 73 -8.50 -29.81 -13.85
C GLU A 73 -9.58 -28.81 -14.31
N GLU A 74 -9.79 -27.72 -13.57
CA GLU A 74 -10.85 -26.73 -13.82
C GLU A 74 -10.42 -25.57 -14.75
N LEU A 75 -9.11 -25.35 -14.92
CA LEU A 75 -8.56 -24.35 -15.84
C LEU A 75 -8.36 -24.92 -17.25
#